data_AF-A0A1F5T6P0-F1
#
_entry.id   AF-A0A1F5T6P0-F1
#
_cell.length_a   1.000
_cell.length_b   1.000
_cell.length_c   1.000
_cell.angle_alpha   90.00
_cell.angle_beta   90.00
_cell.angle_gamma   90.00
#
_symmetry.space_group_name_H-M   'P 1'
#
loop_
_entity.id
_entity.type
_entity.pdbx_description
1 polymer ?
#
loop_
_entity_poly.entity_id
_entity_poly.type
_entity_poly.pdbx_seq_one_letter_code
_entity_poly.pdbx_strand_id
1 'polypeptide(L)'
;MTVLEQAAQDFHKARRDVVAKPFDVAMMQRAEDVEHQLTAPVPVKVEPKSGLDKILAAKPNIAESATKAPMPSNVARQAYVSKPEVVRPVATDDNQVKSVGASRPQIHDMKVDRRLVGPVEELEIMDLVNLRQLGKTAEEMQAQLKRKFDYLAEQALVKKVEGVRAWKKSPVFRLYIAMTYEGLRERKPMTEVIRARQIANHDCLTLSEYEMMGRVNGEIAL
;
A
#
# COMPACT_ATOMS: atom_id res chain seq x y z
N MET A 1 30.81 53.05 -11.18
CA MET A 1 31.50 51.85 -11.68
C MET A 1 32.31 51.25 -10.52
N THR A 2 31.78 51.12 -9.31
CA THR A 2 30.79 50.17 -8.74
C THR A 2 31.49 48.95 -8.12
N VAL A 3 31.68 49.02 -6.81
CA VAL A 3 32.30 47.99 -5.94
C VAL A 3 31.58 46.62 -6.04
N LEU A 4 30.35 46.60 -6.56
CA LEU A 4 29.57 45.38 -6.84
C LEU A 4 30.04 44.61 -8.08
N GLU A 5 30.75 45.24 -9.02
CA GLU A 5 31.24 44.57 -10.24
C GLU A 5 32.53 43.78 -9.96
N GLN A 6 33.36 44.26 -9.04
CA GLN A 6 34.57 43.57 -8.58
C GLN A 6 34.23 42.26 -7.84
N ALA A 7 33.18 42.29 -7.00
CA ALA A 7 32.73 41.12 -6.26
C ALA A 7 32.15 40.01 -7.17
N ALA A 8 31.52 40.37 -8.29
CA ALA A 8 31.03 39.41 -9.27
C ALA A 8 32.18 38.73 -10.06
N GLN A 9 33.28 39.44 -10.30
CA GLN A 9 34.46 38.89 -10.96
C GLN A 9 35.27 37.97 -10.03
N ASP A 10 35.36 38.27 -8.74
CA ASP A 10 36.05 37.41 -7.76
C ASP A 10 35.33 36.06 -7.55
N PHE A 11 34.00 36.03 -7.58
CA PHE A 11 33.24 34.77 -7.50
C PHE A 11 33.41 33.86 -8.74
N HIS A 12 33.63 34.43 -9.93
CA HIS A 12 33.89 33.64 -11.14
C HIS A 12 35.30 33.05 -11.20
N LYS A 13 36.27 33.70 -10.54
CA LYS A 13 37.64 33.17 -10.42
C LYS A 13 37.71 31.98 -9.45
N ALA A 14 37.03 32.08 -8.31
CA ALA A 14 36.98 31.00 -7.31
C ALA A 14 36.32 29.69 -7.79
N ARG A 15 35.42 29.75 -8.78
CA ARG A 15 34.81 28.54 -9.38
C ARG A 15 35.68 27.84 -10.42
N ARG A 16 36.68 28.51 -11.02
CA ARG A 16 37.62 27.88 -11.94
C ARG A 16 38.74 27.12 -11.22
N ASP A 17 39.13 27.57 -10.03
CA ASP A 17 40.24 26.97 -9.28
C ASP A 17 39.85 25.68 -8.51
N VAL A 18 38.55 25.40 -8.34
CA VAL A 18 38.06 24.13 -7.75
C VAL A 18 37.95 22.99 -8.78
N VAL A 19 37.95 23.31 -10.09
CA VAL A 19 37.80 22.33 -11.19
C VAL A 19 39.16 21.84 -11.73
N ALA A 20 40.29 22.39 -11.24
CA ALA A 20 41.63 22.07 -11.74
C ALA A 20 42.50 21.30 -10.72
N LYS A 21 41.91 20.37 -9.96
CA LYS A 21 42.71 19.35 -9.25
C LYS A 21 42.68 18.04 -10.04
N PRO A 22 43.80 17.60 -10.65
CA PRO A 22 43.87 16.28 -11.25
C PRO A 22 43.70 15.22 -10.17
N PHE A 23 42.76 14.29 -10.38
CA PHE A 23 42.62 13.09 -9.58
C PHE A 23 43.84 12.20 -9.91
N ASP A 24 44.75 11.98 -8.97
CA ASP A 24 45.92 11.13 -9.16
C ASP A 24 45.48 9.67 -9.42
N VAL A 25 45.53 9.26 -10.68
CA VAL A 25 45.28 7.87 -11.15
C VAL A 25 46.54 7.02 -10.94
N ALA A 26 47.07 7.00 -9.71
CA ALA A 26 48.32 6.29 -9.38
C ALA A 26 48.20 5.31 -8.18
N MET A 27 46.97 4.96 -7.78
CA MET A 27 46.69 3.95 -6.74
C MET A 27 45.86 2.77 -7.25
N MET A 28 45.87 2.54 -8.57
CA MET A 28 45.09 1.48 -9.22
C MET A 28 45.96 0.52 -10.03
N GLN A 29 47.14 0.16 -9.49
CA GLN A 29 47.98 -0.92 -10.01
C GLN A 29 48.79 -1.57 -8.88
N ARG A 30 48.11 -2.22 -7.92
CA ARG A 30 48.76 -3.20 -7.02
C ARG A 30 47.76 -4.12 -6.32
N ALA A 31 47.14 -5.02 -7.09
CA ALA A 31 46.64 -6.33 -6.62
C ALA A 31 45.99 -7.10 -7.78
N GLU A 32 46.69 -7.22 -8.91
CA GLU A 32 46.45 -8.31 -9.86
C GLU A 32 47.51 -9.36 -9.53
N ASP A 33 47.18 -10.28 -8.62
CA ASP A 33 47.78 -11.62 -8.45
C ASP A 33 47.27 -12.22 -7.14
N VAL A 34 45.98 -12.57 -7.10
CA VAL A 34 45.49 -13.61 -6.21
C VAL A 34 44.51 -14.48 -6.99
N GLU A 35 45.05 -15.55 -7.57
CA GLU A 35 44.25 -16.72 -7.99
C GLU A 35 43.43 -17.21 -6.80
N HIS A 36 42.14 -16.90 -6.78
CA HIS A 36 41.18 -17.60 -5.94
C HIS A 36 40.48 -18.66 -6.78
N GLN A 37 40.97 -19.89 -6.60
CA GLN A 37 40.32 -21.12 -7.03
C GLN A 37 38.82 -21.07 -6.71
N LEU A 38 37.99 -21.28 -7.74
CA LEU A 38 36.60 -21.71 -7.57
C LEU A 38 36.63 -23.07 -6.86
N THR A 39 36.54 -23.06 -5.53
CA THR A 39 36.14 -24.25 -4.78
C THR A 39 34.62 -24.34 -4.83
N ALA A 40 34.12 -25.46 -5.35
CA ALA A 40 32.71 -25.79 -5.42
C ALA A 40 32.04 -25.71 -4.04
N PRO A 41 30.74 -25.37 -3.95
CA PRO A 41 30.04 -25.32 -2.67
C PRO A 41 30.05 -26.72 -2.03
N VAL A 42 30.62 -26.80 -0.83
CA VAL A 42 30.53 -27.99 0.02
C VAL A 42 29.04 -28.29 0.27
N PRO A 43 28.55 -29.50 0.00
CA PRO A 43 27.16 -29.85 0.30
C PRO A 43 26.99 -29.94 1.82
N VAL A 44 26.31 -28.95 2.41
CA VAL A 44 25.87 -29.02 3.80
C VAL A 44 24.75 -30.05 3.89
N LYS A 45 25.09 -31.23 4.41
CA LYS A 45 24.15 -32.28 4.74
C LYS A 45 23.37 -31.85 5.99
N VAL A 46 22.16 -31.35 5.81
CA VAL A 46 21.25 -31.00 6.91
C VAL A 46 20.47 -32.26 7.27
N GLU A 47 20.80 -32.89 8.41
CA GLU A 47 19.97 -33.95 8.98
C GLU A 47 18.67 -33.36 9.57
N PRO A 48 17.50 -33.98 9.31
CA PRO A 48 16.23 -33.50 9.83
C PRO A 48 16.08 -33.91 11.29
N LYS A 49 16.14 -32.95 12.23
CA LYS A 49 15.65 -33.18 13.59
C LYS A 49 14.12 -33.13 13.59
N SER A 50 13.55 -34.29 13.29
CA SER A 50 12.23 -34.77 13.69
C SER A 50 11.94 -34.43 15.15
N GLY A 51 10.78 -33.83 15.43
CA GLY A 51 10.38 -33.62 16.82
C GLY A 51 9.12 -32.80 17.09
N LEU A 52 8.08 -32.80 16.24
CA LEU A 52 6.77 -32.24 16.63
C LEU A 52 5.55 -33.02 16.08
N ASP A 53 5.71 -34.29 15.71
CA ASP A 53 4.57 -35.19 15.44
C ASP A 53 4.08 -35.84 16.73
N LYS A 54 3.46 -35.04 17.62
CA LYS A 54 2.70 -35.58 18.76
C LYS A 54 1.67 -34.60 19.32
N ILE A 55 0.81 -34.06 18.47
CA ILE A 55 -0.45 -33.44 18.90
C ILE A 55 -1.57 -33.86 17.93
N LEU A 56 -1.85 -35.17 17.88
CA LEU A 56 -3.08 -35.70 17.32
C LEU A 56 -3.65 -36.71 18.31
N ALA A 57 -4.49 -36.25 19.24
CA ALA A 57 -5.57 -37.00 19.90
C ALA A 57 -6.11 -36.24 21.11
N ALA A 58 -7.10 -35.37 20.89
CA ALA A 58 -8.12 -35.08 21.90
C ALA A 58 -9.31 -34.36 21.25
N LYS A 59 -10.36 -35.12 20.93
CA LYS A 59 -11.71 -34.57 20.82
C LYS A 59 -12.24 -34.38 22.24
N PRO A 60 -12.90 -33.26 22.55
CA PRO A 60 -14.01 -33.28 23.48
C PRO A 60 -15.29 -32.85 22.76
N ASN A 61 -16.21 -33.81 22.68
CA ASN A 61 -17.63 -33.62 22.49
C ASN A 61 -18.22 -33.13 23.82
N ILE A 62 -18.88 -31.97 23.86
CA ILE A 62 -19.77 -31.59 24.96
C ILE A 62 -21.03 -31.01 24.33
N ALA A 63 -22.02 -31.89 24.15
CA ALA A 63 -23.42 -31.52 24.10
C ALA A 63 -23.90 -31.15 25.52
N GLU A 64 -24.84 -30.22 25.56
CA GLU A 64 -25.86 -29.99 26.61
C GLU A 64 -25.39 -29.83 28.07
N SER A 65 -25.58 -28.62 28.62
CA SER A 65 -26.52 -28.50 29.73
C SER A 65 -26.98 -27.06 29.95
N ALA A 66 -28.29 -26.91 30.03
CA ALA A 66 -28.97 -25.70 30.42
C ALA A 66 -28.78 -25.43 31.92
N THR A 67 -28.48 -24.18 32.29
CA THR A 67 -28.87 -23.66 33.60
C THR A 67 -29.29 -22.20 33.52
N LYS A 68 -30.49 -22.00 34.04
CA LYS A 68 -31.39 -20.86 34.08
C LYS A 68 -30.98 -19.92 35.23
N ALA A 69 -30.92 -18.60 34.98
CA ALA A 69 -31.10 -17.59 36.03
C ALA A 69 -31.58 -16.25 35.43
N PRO A 70 -32.37 -15.45 36.17
CA PRO A 70 -33.41 -14.58 35.62
C PRO A 70 -32.97 -13.11 35.47
N MET A 71 -33.53 -12.44 34.46
CA MET A 71 -33.47 -10.98 34.34
C MET A 71 -34.69 -10.33 35.01
N PRO A 72 -34.51 -9.27 35.83
CA PRO A 72 -35.62 -8.50 36.37
C PRO A 72 -36.26 -7.60 35.31
N SER A 73 -37.58 -7.76 35.20
CA SER A 73 -38.52 -6.87 34.51
C SER A 73 -38.45 -5.45 35.08
N ASN A 74 -38.35 -4.44 34.22
CA ASN A 74 -38.98 -3.15 34.47
C ASN A 74 -39.37 -2.40 33.18
N VAL A 75 -40.69 -2.30 33.03
CA VAL A 75 -41.50 -1.11 32.68
C VAL A 75 -41.10 -0.31 31.43
N ALA A 76 -41.89 -0.45 30.36
CA ALA A 76 -42.81 0.59 29.88
C ALA A 76 -43.37 0.21 28.49
N ARG A 77 -44.54 -0.43 28.45
CA ARG A 77 -45.36 -0.51 27.24
C ARG A 77 -46.24 0.74 27.19
N GLN A 78 -45.89 1.69 26.34
CA GLN A 78 -46.85 2.68 25.84
C GLN A 78 -47.58 2.09 24.63
N ALA A 79 -48.90 2.06 24.73
CA ALA A 79 -49.82 1.52 23.74
C ALA A 79 -50.53 2.68 23.05
N TYR A 80 -50.36 2.86 21.74
CA TYR A 80 -51.30 3.54 20.83
C TYR A 80 -50.93 3.13 19.39
N VAL A 81 -51.76 3.02 18.36
CA VAL A 81 -53.21 2.97 18.10
C VAL A 81 -53.32 2.54 16.62
N SER A 82 -54.38 1.81 16.31
CA SER A 82 -55.10 1.61 15.05
C SER A 82 -54.62 2.25 13.73
N LYS A 83 -54.69 1.41 12.68
CA LYS A 83 -54.64 1.64 11.22
C LYS A 83 -55.43 2.90 10.76
N PRO A 84 -55.09 3.49 9.59
CA PRO A 84 -55.85 3.10 8.41
C PRO A 84 -55.04 2.91 7.12
N GLU A 85 -55.68 2.16 6.24
CA GLU A 85 -55.33 1.80 4.87
C GLU A 85 -55.28 3.03 3.95
N VAL A 86 -54.23 3.15 3.12
CA VAL A 86 -54.17 4.18 2.07
C VAL A 86 -54.00 3.51 0.70
N VAL A 87 -54.90 3.95 -0.17
CA VAL A 87 -55.32 3.49 -1.49
C VAL A 87 -54.17 3.50 -2.51
N ARG A 88 -54.10 2.45 -3.35
CA ARG A 88 -53.22 2.39 -4.53
C ARG A 88 -53.87 3.16 -5.69
N PRO A 89 -53.19 4.09 -6.36
CA PRO A 89 -53.69 4.60 -7.63
C PRO A 89 -53.40 3.60 -8.76
N VAL A 90 -54.47 3.18 -9.43
CA VAL A 90 -54.43 2.53 -10.75
C VAL A 90 -54.06 3.62 -11.76
N ALA A 91 -52.97 3.40 -12.50
CA ALA A 91 -52.66 4.17 -13.69
C ALA A 91 -52.89 3.26 -14.90
N THR A 92 -53.99 3.54 -15.60
CA THR A 92 -54.20 3.19 -17.00
C THR A 92 -53.58 4.32 -17.82
N ASP A 93 -52.62 4.04 -18.69
CA ASP A 93 -52.63 4.61 -20.06
C ASP A 93 -51.62 3.87 -20.94
N ASP A 94 -52.14 3.44 -22.09
CA ASP A 94 -51.46 2.72 -23.15
C ASP A 94 -50.82 3.76 -24.09
N ASN A 95 -49.49 3.84 -24.12
CA ASN A 95 -48.83 4.58 -25.20
C ASN A 95 -47.55 3.87 -25.65
N GLN A 96 -47.73 2.93 -26.57
CA GLN A 96 -46.66 2.36 -27.37
C GLN A 96 -46.05 3.41 -28.30
N VAL A 97 -44.99 4.09 -27.82
CA VAL A 97 -44.06 4.79 -28.71
C VAL A 97 -42.93 3.83 -29.07
N LYS A 98 -42.99 3.29 -30.29
CA LYS A 98 -41.89 2.56 -30.94
C LYS A 98 -40.71 3.51 -31.09
N SER A 99 -39.70 3.40 -30.23
CA SER A 99 -38.44 4.12 -30.41
C SER A 99 -37.51 3.34 -31.32
N VAL A 100 -37.10 4.02 -32.40
CA VAL A 100 -36.15 3.55 -33.40
C VAL A 100 -34.77 3.42 -32.77
N GLY A 101 -34.10 2.31 -33.09
CA GLY A 101 -32.87 1.86 -32.44
C GLY A 101 -31.72 2.87 -32.49
N ALA A 102 -31.41 3.44 -31.33
CA ALA A 102 -30.07 3.83 -30.98
C ALA A 102 -29.61 2.86 -29.89
N SER A 103 -28.74 1.91 -30.26
CA SER A 103 -28.14 0.95 -29.34
C SER A 103 -27.27 1.72 -28.33
N ARG A 104 -27.89 2.14 -27.22
CA ARG A 104 -27.19 2.72 -26.08
C ARG A 104 -26.27 1.64 -25.50
N PRO A 105 -25.04 2.00 -25.07
CA PRO A 105 -24.17 1.06 -24.38
C PRO A 105 -24.92 0.43 -23.22
N GLN A 106 -25.03 -0.90 -23.23
CA GLN A 106 -25.74 -1.64 -22.20
C GLN A 106 -24.88 -1.59 -20.93
N ILE A 107 -25.24 -0.73 -19.98
CA ILE A 107 -24.55 -0.64 -18.69
C ILE A 107 -24.83 -1.95 -17.94
N HIS A 108 -23.81 -2.81 -17.84
CA HIS A 108 -23.90 -4.01 -17.02
C HIS A 108 -23.65 -3.64 -15.56
N ASP A 109 -24.56 -4.06 -14.70
CA ASP A 109 -24.48 -3.81 -13.27
C ASP A 109 -23.28 -4.59 -12.71
N MET A 110 -22.22 -3.87 -12.32
CA MET A 110 -21.00 -4.47 -11.79
C MET A 110 -21.28 -4.94 -10.36
N LYS A 111 -21.36 -6.25 -10.14
CA LYS A 111 -21.39 -6.83 -8.79
C LYS A 111 -20.03 -6.62 -8.13
N VAL A 112 -19.95 -5.66 -7.21
CA VAL A 112 -18.79 -5.47 -6.36
C VAL A 112 -18.85 -6.51 -5.23
N ASP A 113 -18.10 -7.59 -5.36
CA ASP A 113 -17.93 -8.57 -4.29
C ASP A 113 -17.14 -7.93 -3.14
N ARG A 114 -17.85 -7.33 -2.18
CA ARG A 114 -17.26 -6.78 -0.96
C ARG A 114 -16.89 -7.93 -0.04
N ARG A 115 -15.66 -8.41 -0.13
CA ARG A 115 -15.11 -9.39 0.83
C ARG A 115 -14.79 -8.67 2.14
N LEU A 116 -15.16 -9.30 3.25
CA LEU A 116 -14.73 -8.85 4.57
C LEU A 116 -13.25 -9.26 4.74
N VAL A 117 -12.36 -8.31 4.54
CA VAL A 117 -10.90 -8.50 4.68
C VAL A 117 -10.46 -8.07 6.07
N GLY A 118 -9.55 -8.84 6.66
CA GLY A 118 -9.01 -8.52 7.98
C GLY A 118 -8.05 -7.31 7.96
N PRO A 119 -7.70 -6.74 9.12
CA PRO A 119 -6.82 -5.56 9.19
C PRO A 119 -5.43 -5.75 8.52
N VAL A 120 -4.88 -6.96 8.59
CA VAL A 120 -3.61 -7.31 7.94
C VAL A 120 -3.79 -7.52 6.43
N GLU A 121 -4.88 -8.18 6.05
CA GLU A 121 -5.18 -8.50 4.65
C GLU A 121 -5.53 -7.24 3.85
N GLU A 122 -6.18 -6.26 4.48
CA GLU A 122 -6.44 -4.94 3.89
C GLU A 122 -5.14 -4.25 3.44
N LEU A 123 -4.06 -4.38 4.23
CA LEU A 123 -2.74 -3.86 3.86
C LEU A 123 -2.10 -4.65 2.71
N GLU A 124 -2.39 -5.95 2.59
CA GLU A 124 -1.87 -6.80 1.50
C GLU A 124 -2.52 -6.49 0.16
N ILE A 125 -3.81 -6.14 0.15
CA ILE A 125 -4.55 -5.86 -1.09
C ILE A 125 -4.60 -4.38 -1.46
N MET A 126 -3.88 -3.51 -0.75
CA MET A 126 -3.91 -2.07 -0.99
C MET A 126 -3.52 -1.73 -2.44
N ASP A 127 -4.44 -1.09 -3.16
CA ASP A 127 -4.25 -0.57 -4.51
C ASP A 127 -4.18 0.97 -4.51
N LEU A 128 -3.92 1.57 -5.69
CA LEU A 128 -3.83 3.03 -5.81
C LEU A 128 -5.14 3.74 -5.48
N VAL A 129 -6.27 3.09 -5.75
CA VAL A 129 -7.60 3.67 -5.52
C VAL A 129 -7.86 3.76 -4.02
N ASN A 130 -7.61 2.67 -3.29
CA ASN A 130 -7.71 2.57 -1.85
C ASN A 130 -6.72 3.53 -1.17
N LEU A 131 -5.49 3.67 -1.71
CA LEU A 131 -4.53 4.65 -1.23
C LEU A 131 -5.11 6.07 -1.28
N ARG A 132 -5.66 6.48 -2.42
CA ARG A 132 -6.25 7.81 -2.62
C ARG A 132 -7.56 8.02 -1.86
N GLN A 133 -8.23 6.93 -1.45
CA GLN A 133 -9.41 7.01 -0.59
C GLN A 133 -9.06 7.24 0.88
N LEU A 134 -7.83 6.92 1.32
CA LEU A 134 -7.40 7.15 2.70
C LEU A 134 -7.34 8.64 3.06
N GLY A 135 -7.03 9.51 2.10
CA GLY A 135 -6.91 10.94 2.34
C GLY A 135 -6.85 11.73 1.04
N LYS A 136 -7.23 13.01 1.11
CA LYS A 136 -7.18 13.91 -0.05
C LYS A 136 -5.78 14.42 -0.32
N THR A 137 -4.95 14.49 0.72
CA THR A 137 -3.55 14.93 0.66
C THR A 137 -2.61 13.78 1.01
N ALA A 138 -1.35 13.87 0.56
CA ALA A 138 -0.35 12.86 0.90
C ALA A 138 -0.10 12.76 2.42
N GLU A 139 -0.17 13.88 3.14
CA GLU A 139 -0.01 13.89 4.60
C GLU A 139 -1.17 13.18 5.32
N GLU A 140 -2.41 13.37 4.85
CA GLU A 140 -3.56 12.64 5.38
C GLU A 140 -3.43 11.14 5.11
N MET A 141 -3.05 10.76 3.88
CA MET A 141 -2.80 9.36 3.52
C MET A 141 -1.71 8.74 4.41
N GLN A 142 -0.60 9.45 4.64
CA GLN A 142 0.47 9.04 5.54
C GLN A 142 -0.05 8.78 6.96
N ALA A 143 -0.80 9.75 7.51
CA ALA A 143 -1.31 9.68 8.87
C ALA A 143 -2.28 8.51 9.05
N GLN A 144 -3.17 8.27 8.08
CA GLN A 144 -4.10 7.14 8.13
C GLN A 144 -3.39 5.80 8.00
N LEU A 145 -2.40 5.70 7.12
CA LEU A 145 -1.61 4.48 6.97
C LEU A 145 -0.82 4.18 8.24
N LYS A 146 -0.21 5.19 8.85
CA LYS A 146 0.47 5.09 10.15
C LYS A 146 -0.47 4.61 11.24
N ARG A 147 -1.67 5.21 11.36
CA ARG A 147 -2.70 4.79 12.33
C ARG A 147 -3.06 3.31 12.19
N LYS A 148 -3.14 2.78 10.97
CA LYS A 148 -3.38 1.34 10.75
C LYS A 148 -2.27 0.47 11.33
N PHE A 149 -1.00 0.84 11.12
CA PHE A 149 0.13 0.11 11.70
C PHE A 149 0.21 0.24 13.22
N ASP A 150 -0.09 1.42 13.76
CA ASP A 150 -0.11 1.66 15.20
C ASP A 150 -1.23 0.83 15.86
N TYR A 151 -2.42 0.77 15.25
CA TYR A 151 -3.50 -0.10 15.71
C TYR A 151 -3.12 -1.59 15.74
N LEU A 152 -2.41 -2.07 14.72
CA LEU A 152 -1.87 -3.44 14.72
C LEU A 152 -0.83 -3.64 15.83
N ALA A 153 -0.02 -2.62 16.13
CA ALA A 153 0.98 -2.66 17.19
C ALA A 153 0.35 -2.71 18.58
N GLU A 154 -0.72 -1.95 18.81
CA GLU A 154 -1.50 -1.94 20.05
C GLU A 154 -2.10 -3.32 20.36
N GLN A 155 -2.54 -4.06 19.34
CA GLN A 155 -3.06 -5.42 19.53
C GLN A 155 -1.96 -6.43 19.87
N ALA A 156 -0.88 -6.46 19.09
CA ALA A 156 0.29 -7.28 19.34
C ALA A 156 1.45 -6.86 18.44
N LEU A 157 2.68 -6.87 18.94
CA LEU A 157 3.86 -6.57 18.12
C LEU A 157 4.00 -7.54 16.92
N VAL A 158 3.63 -8.81 17.11
CA VAL A 158 3.62 -9.81 16.03
C VAL A 158 2.66 -9.40 14.90
N LYS A 159 1.50 -8.82 15.23
CA LYS A 159 0.52 -8.32 14.26
C LYS A 159 1.07 -7.13 13.46
N LYS A 160 1.86 -6.25 14.09
CA LYS A 160 2.59 -5.20 13.36
C LYS A 160 3.56 -5.80 12.33
N VAL A 161 4.35 -6.81 12.72
CA VAL A 161 5.29 -7.49 11.80
C VAL A 161 4.55 -8.16 10.63
N GLU A 162 3.43 -8.85 10.92
CA GLU A 162 2.55 -9.42 9.90
C GLU A 162 2.02 -8.33 8.95
N GLY A 163 1.57 -7.21 9.51
CA GLY A 163 1.10 -6.04 8.75
C GLY A 163 2.18 -5.43 7.85
N VAL A 164 3.42 -5.28 8.33
CA VAL A 164 4.54 -4.79 7.52
C VAL A 164 4.86 -5.78 6.39
N ARG A 165 4.81 -7.09 6.66
CA ARG A 165 5.00 -8.12 5.63
C ARG A 165 3.89 -8.09 4.58
N ALA A 166 2.64 -7.96 5.00
CA ALA A 166 1.48 -7.82 4.13
C ALA A 166 1.60 -6.57 3.25
N TRP A 167 1.91 -5.43 3.86
CA TRP A 167 2.12 -4.16 3.15
C TRP A 167 3.16 -4.24 2.05
N LYS A 168 4.30 -4.90 2.30
CA LYS A 168 5.37 -5.09 1.31
C LYS A 168 4.93 -5.92 0.09
N LYS A 169 3.86 -6.72 0.23
CA LYS A 169 3.27 -7.48 -0.88
C LYS A 169 2.23 -6.69 -1.66
N SER A 170 1.82 -5.52 -1.15
CA SER A 170 0.74 -4.75 -1.75
C SER A 170 1.05 -4.31 -3.18
N PRO A 171 0.03 -4.27 -4.07
CA PRO A 171 0.16 -3.67 -5.40
C PRO A 171 0.80 -2.28 -5.38
N VAL A 172 0.42 -1.41 -4.43
CA VAL A 172 0.99 -0.05 -4.29
C VAL A 172 2.47 -0.09 -3.95
N PHE A 173 2.88 -0.91 -2.97
CA PHE A 173 4.28 -1.02 -2.60
C PHE A 173 5.13 -1.57 -3.75
N ARG A 174 4.63 -2.58 -4.47
CA ARG A 174 5.30 -3.11 -5.66
C ARG A 174 5.45 -2.05 -6.75
N LEU A 175 4.43 -1.22 -6.95
CA LEU A 175 4.49 -0.11 -7.91
C LEU A 175 5.52 0.95 -7.50
N TYR A 176 5.57 1.33 -6.22
CA TYR A 176 6.58 2.23 -5.67
C TYR A 176 8.01 1.71 -5.92
N ILE A 177 8.24 0.42 -5.66
CA ILE A 177 9.53 -0.25 -5.91
C ILE A 177 9.86 -0.31 -7.41
N ALA A 178 8.88 -0.62 -8.26
CA ALA A 178 9.09 -0.63 -9.70
C ALA A 178 9.49 0.75 -10.27
N MET A 179 8.81 1.81 -9.80
CA MET A 179 9.14 3.19 -10.19
C MET A 179 10.53 3.62 -9.71
N THR A 180 10.94 3.22 -8.50
CA THR A 180 12.31 3.46 -8.01
C THR A 180 13.34 2.77 -8.88
N TYR A 181 13.15 1.48 -9.16
CA TYR A 181 14.08 0.73 -10.02
C TYR A 181 14.20 1.30 -11.42
N GLU A 182 13.10 1.78 -12.01
CA GLU A 182 13.10 2.44 -13.31
C GLU A 182 13.91 3.74 -13.29
N GLY A 183 13.70 4.60 -12.28
CA GLY A 183 14.50 5.82 -12.11
C GLY A 183 15.99 5.55 -11.91
N LEU A 184 16.33 4.53 -11.11
CA LEU A 184 17.72 4.11 -10.92
C LEU A 184 18.34 3.56 -12.21
N ARG A 185 17.60 2.73 -12.96
CA ARG A 185 18.06 2.12 -14.21
C ARG A 185 18.31 3.18 -15.29
N GLU A 186 17.43 4.16 -15.41
CA GLU A 186 17.53 5.21 -16.42
C GLU A 186 18.39 6.40 -15.97
N ARG A 187 18.81 6.44 -14.70
CA ARG A 187 19.49 7.57 -14.05
C ARG A 187 18.73 8.89 -14.18
N LYS A 188 17.40 8.83 -14.13
CA LYS A 188 16.52 10.00 -14.24
C LYS A 188 15.92 10.35 -12.88
N PRO A 189 15.64 11.64 -12.62
CA PRO A 189 14.88 12.04 -11.45
C PRO A 189 13.45 11.48 -11.53
N MET A 190 12.84 11.22 -10.37
CA MET A 190 11.49 10.63 -10.28
C MET A 190 10.42 11.46 -11.00
N THR A 191 10.60 12.79 -11.08
CA THR A 191 9.71 13.69 -11.82
C THR A 191 9.62 13.35 -13.31
N GLU A 192 10.71 12.92 -13.93
CA GLU A 192 10.73 12.51 -15.33
C GLU A 192 10.16 11.12 -15.53
N VAL A 193 10.43 10.19 -14.62
CA VAL A 193 9.87 8.83 -14.64
C VAL A 193 8.34 8.87 -14.54
N ILE A 194 7.81 9.70 -13.63
CA ILE A 194 6.37 9.90 -13.48
C ILE A 194 5.78 10.47 -14.78
N ARG A 195 6.41 11.49 -15.36
CA ARG A 195 5.95 12.09 -16.62
C ARG A 195 5.93 11.05 -17.75
N ALA A 196 6.98 10.23 -17.87
CA ALA A 196 7.06 9.19 -18.89
C ALA A 196 5.94 8.16 -18.74
N ARG A 197 5.66 7.70 -17.51
CA ARG A 197 4.56 6.77 -17.22
C ARG A 197 3.18 7.37 -17.48
N GLN A 198 2.99 8.65 -17.17
CA GLN A 198 1.75 9.38 -17.46
C GLN A 198 1.48 9.46 -18.96
N ILE A 199 2.52 9.74 -19.77
CA ILE A 199 2.40 9.75 -21.24
C ILE A 199 2.04 8.35 -21.76
N ALA A 200 2.60 7.31 -21.16
CA ALA A 200 2.31 5.92 -21.50
C ALA A 200 0.98 5.38 -20.95
N ASN A 201 0.19 6.20 -20.22
CA ASN A 201 -1.06 5.81 -19.54
C ASN A 201 -0.92 4.58 -18.62
N HIS A 202 0.25 4.41 -18.01
CA HIS A 202 0.46 3.37 -17.00
C HIS A 202 0.09 3.90 -15.61
N ASP A 203 -0.30 2.97 -14.72
CA ASP A 203 -0.50 3.27 -13.31
C ASP A 203 0.77 3.94 -12.73
N CYS A 204 0.57 5.11 -12.14
CA CYS A 204 1.65 5.93 -11.59
C CYS A 204 1.24 6.58 -10.27
N LEU A 205 2.21 6.66 -9.35
CA LEU A 205 2.12 7.52 -8.18
C LEU A 205 2.51 8.95 -8.58
N THR A 206 1.85 9.92 -7.99
CA THR A 206 2.29 11.33 -8.05
C THR A 206 3.56 11.51 -7.23
N LEU A 207 4.28 12.62 -7.44
CA LEU A 207 5.52 12.90 -6.71
C LEU A 207 5.28 12.95 -5.19
N SER A 208 4.20 13.61 -4.77
CA SER A 208 3.84 13.74 -3.36
C SER A 208 3.48 12.38 -2.74
N GLU A 209 2.73 11.54 -3.45
CA GLU A 209 2.44 10.17 -3.01
C GLU A 209 3.71 9.32 -2.92
N TYR A 210 4.63 9.45 -3.88
CA TYR A 210 5.89 8.72 -3.88
C TYR A 210 6.79 9.10 -2.69
N GLU A 211 6.92 10.40 -2.39
CA GLU A 211 7.68 10.87 -1.23
C GLU A 211 7.07 10.39 0.08
N MET A 212 5.74 10.46 0.19
CA MET A 212 5.00 9.92 1.33
C MET A 212 5.27 8.43 1.54
N MET A 213 5.24 7.63 0.47
CA MET A 213 5.56 6.20 0.53
C MET A 213 6.98 5.97 1.06
N GLY A 214 7.95 6.77 0.62
CA GLY A 214 9.32 6.73 1.14
C GLY A 214 9.38 7.01 2.65
N ARG A 215 8.67 8.03 3.13
CA ARG A 215 8.60 8.38 4.56
C ARG A 215 7.96 7.26 5.38
N VAL A 216 6.79 6.78 4.98
CA VAL A 216 6.09 5.68 5.66
C VAL A 216 6.98 4.44 5.73
N ASN A 217 7.62 4.07 4.62
CA ASN A 217 8.49 2.90 4.57
C ASN A 217 9.69 3.02 5.52
N GLY A 218 10.23 4.24 5.71
CA GLY A 218 11.27 4.51 6.70
C GLY A 218 10.76 4.39 8.14
N GLU A 219 9.53 4.84 8.43
CA GLU A 219 8.94 4.78 9.77
C GLU A 219 8.53 3.36 10.21
N ILE A 220 8.12 2.50 9.27
CA ILE A 220 7.65 1.13 9.58
C ILE A 220 8.76 0.08 9.51
N ALA A 221 9.96 0.44 9.01
CA ALA A 221 11.10 -0.46 9.00
C ALA A 221 11.52 -0.77 10.44
N LEU A 222 11.27 -2.02 10.86
CA LEU A 222 11.71 -2.57 12.14
C LEU A 222 13.19 -2.94 12.11
#